data_AF-A0A285EF71-F1
#
_entry.id   AF-A0A285EF71-F1
#
_cell.length_a   1.000
_cell.length_b   1.000
_cell.length_c   1.000
_cell.angle_alpha   90.00
_cell.angle_beta   90.00
_cell.angle_gamma   90.00
#
_symmetry.space_group_name_H-M   'P 1'
#
loop_
_entity.id
_entity.type
_entity.pdbx_description
1 polymer ?
#
loop_
_entity_poly.entity_id
_entity_poly.type
_entity_poly.pdbx_seq_one_letter_code
_entity_poly.pdbx_strand_id
1 'polypeptide(L)'
;MSQAVHDRPLHSVPADGGEDVAAGATAGRLGGVAALLGRPQAIAAETVQLGRDLVEIVRGTDRITPSPRDRRFADPAWTDNPGYRRLGQGYLAWASALQRLVDRLEADGGDWRDVERARFTINALTSAAAPTNTLLGNPAALKRVLETGGGSVVRGAKALVDDVLHNGGLPSQTDRSAFQVGRNLGMTPGAVVYRDDVIELIQYSPSTERVRERPLLVVPPPIGRFYFLDLRPGRSFVEHAVAQGLQVFMISWRNPTRKQAHWDLDTYAERVRRAVAVARQVTGSPDVNTVGFCAGGIVMSTLLNHLAAVEDPSVHSATFGVTLLDFHAPAPIGAFAGRSTVGLARRLSRTRGVIPARSMGSVFTWMRPDDLVFGYLVNQWLMGEAPPAFDVLEWNADGTNLPAALHEDFLRVFRENTLTLPGEETVLGSPVDLGRITVPTYVVGALTDHITPWKGTYRTTHLLSGPTEFVLSSSGHIQSLVNPPGNPRMSYWTGGTPGPDPEEWRAQAERHTGSWWEHWAEWAVARSGDEVPAPQELGSEDHPAQEAAPGLYVLDRVPA
;
A
#
# COMPACT_ATOMS: atom_id res chain seq x y z
N MET A 1 -5.89 61.00 -18.22
CA MET A 1 -4.58 61.21 -17.57
C MET A 1 -4.67 60.70 -16.15
N SER A 2 -3.71 59.85 -15.77
CA SER A 2 -3.25 59.52 -14.43
C SER A 2 -4.17 58.81 -13.40
N GLN A 3 -3.76 57.56 -13.11
CA GLN A 3 -3.49 56.97 -11.79
C GLN A 3 -4.53 57.08 -10.66
N ALA A 4 -4.98 55.90 -10.18
CA ALA A 4 -4.69 55.43 -8.82
C ALA A 4 -4.96 53.92 -8.73
N VAL A 5 -3.86 53.17 -8.63
CA VAL A 5 -3.80 51.77 -8.20
C VAL A 5 -3.99 51.76 -6.69
N HIS A 6 -4.90 50.92 -6.18
CA HIS A 6 -4.96 50.59 -4.76
C HIS A 6 -4.74 49.10 -4.57
N ASP A 7 -3.64 48.82 -3.87
CA ASP A 7 -3.14 47.54 -3.40
C ASP A 7 -4.23 46.71 -2.71
N ARG A 8 -4.35 45.45 -3.14
CA ARG A 8 -4.82 44.37 -2.27
C ARG A 8 -3.60 43.56 -1.83
N PRO A 9 -3.42 43.30 -0.54
CA PRO A 9 -2.29 42.52 -0.07
C PRO A 9 -2.46 41.07 -0.54
N LEU A 10 -1.41 40.56 -1.18
CA LEU A 10 -1.19 39.13 -1.40
C LEU A 10 -1.10 38.45 -0.04
N HIS A 11 -2.16 37.72 0.35
CA HIS A 11 -2.04 36.75 1.42
C HIS A 11 -1.14 35.61 0.93
N SER A 12 0.12 35.64 1.33
CA SER A 12 1.03 34.50 1.23
C SER A 12 0.47 33.35 2.06
N VAL A 13 -0.03 32.32 1.39
CA VAL A 13 -0.33 31.03 2.02
C VAL A 13 1.03 30.42 2.43
N PRO A 14 1.26 30.05 3.70
CA PRO A 14 2.50 29.41 4.09
C PRO A 14 2.58 28.03 3.43
N ALA A 15 3.75 27.70 2.88
CA ALA A 15 4.09 26.39 2.35
C ALA A 15 4.35 25.39 3.52
N ASP A 16 3.34 25.12 4.36
CA ASP A 16 3.45 24.27 5.56
C ASP A 16 3.29 22.75 5.28
N GLY A 17 3.63 22.31 4.07
CA GLY A 17 3.50 20.90 3.68
C GLY A 17 4.74 20.05 4.00
N GLY A 18 5.93 20.64 3.95
CA GLY A 18 7.22 19.93 3.98
C GLY A 18 7.80 19.71 5.39
N GLU A 19 7.62 20.67 6.30
CA GLU A 19 8.25 20.62 7.64
C GLU A 19 7.67 19.53 8.55
N ASP A 20 6.38 19.19 8.41
CA ASP A 20 5.72 18.27 9.34
C ASP A 20 5.77 16.80 8.92
N VAL A 21 5.92 16.52 7.62
CA VAL A 21 6.28 15.17 7.12
C VAL A 21 7.68 14.82 7.61
N ALA A 22 8.59 15.81 7.57
CA ALA A 22 9.89 15.67 8.18
C ALA A 22 9.75 15.42 9.68
N ALA A 23 8.85 16.08 10.43
CA ALA A 23 8.69 15.92 11.89
C ALA A 23 8.29 14.50 12.35
N GLY A 24 7.32 13.85 11.68
CA GLY A 24 6.91 12.48 12.02
C GLY A 24 7.95 11.43 11.65
N ALA A 25 8.55 11.57 10.46
CA ALA A 25 9.65 10.72 10.01
C ALA A 25 10.93 10.95 10.83
N THR A 26 11.24 12.19 11.23
CA THR A 26 12.38 12.51 12.11
C THR A 26 12.15 12.01 13.52
N ALA A 27 10.95 12.12 14.09
CA ALA A 27 10.66 11.54 15.41
C ALA A 27 10.85 10.01 15.42
N GLY A 28 10.40 9.31 14.38
CA GLY A 28 10.66 7.87 14.21
C GLY A 28 12.15 7.55 14.03
N ARG A 29 12.86 8.34 13.22
CA ARG A 29 14.32 8.22 12.98
C ARG A 29 15.14 8.47 14.24
N LEU A 30 14.75 9.45 15.07
CA LEU A 30 15.41 9.78 16.33
C LEU A 30 15.28 8.65 17.36
N GLY A 31 14.13 7.96 17.41
CA GLY A 31 13.94 6.80 18.28
C GLY A 31 14.82 5.60 17.92
N GLY A 32 14.94 5.28 16.62
CA GLY A 32 15.82 4.22 16.14
C GLY A 32 17.31 4.50 16.40
N VAL A 33 17.75 5.75 16.21
CA VAL A 33 19.12 6.18 16.53
C VAL A 33 19.39 6.11 18.03
N ALA A 34 18.44 6.52 18.88
CA ALA A 34 18.60 6.44 20.34
C ALA A 34 18.76 4.99 20.85
N ALA A 35 18.03 4.03 20.28
CA ALA A 35 18.16 2.61 20.62
C ALA A 35 19.55 2.06 20.30
N LEU A 36 20.14 2.49 19.18
CA LEU A 36 21.50 2.11 18.78
C LEU A 36 22.58 2.82 19.64
N LEU A 37 22.39 4.11 19.94
CA LEU A 37 23.33 4.92 20.75
C LEU A 37 23.41 4.46 22.22
N GLY A 38 22.42 3.74 22.73
CA GLY A 38 22.43 3.15 24.07
C GLY A 38 23.45 2.01 24.26
N ARG A 39 24.23 1.64 23.23
CA ARG A 39 25.11 0.45 23.22
C ARG A 39 26.56 0.76 22.81
N PRO A 40 27.33 1.44 23.67
CA PRO A 40 28.67 1.91 23.33
C PRO A 40 29.66 0.78 22.97
N GLN A 41 29.51 -0.41 23.56
CA GLN A 41 30.37 -1.56 23.28
C GLN A 41 30.17 -2.12 21.86
N ALA A 42 28.91 -2.22 21.41
CA ALA A 42 28.58 -2.68 20.05
C ALA A 42 29.10 -1.68 19.01
N ILE A 43 28.92 -0.37 19.25
CA ILE A 43 29.45 0.70 18.41
C ILE A 43 30.97 0.63 18.33
N ALA A 44 31.66 0.46 19.47
CA ALA A 44 33.11 0.36 19.49
C ALA A 44 33.62 -0.86 18.69
N ALA A 45 32.98 -2.02 18.87
CA ALA A 45 33.33 -3.24 18.14
C ALA A 45 33.16 -3.09 16.62
N GLU A 46 32.02 -2.55 16.16
CA GLU A 46 31.78 -2.31 14.73
C GLU A 46 32.67 -1.22 14.15
N THR A 47 33.03 -0.20 14.94
CA THR A 47 33.99 0.84 14.53
C THR A 47 35.37 0.25 14.27
N VAL A 48 35.85 -0.64 15.16
CA VAL A 48 37.12 -1.35 14.98
C VAL A 48 37.08 -2.23 13.75
N GLN A 49 35.98 -2.98 13.54
CA GLN A 49 35.84 -3.84 12.37
C GLN A 49 35.81 -3.03 11.07
N LEU A 50 35.01 -1.97 10.99
CA LEU A 50 34.97 -1.06 9.85
C LEU A 50 36.35 -0.46 9.55
N GLY A 51 37.11 -0.09 10.60
CA GLY A 51 38.48 0.39 10.44
C GLY A 51 39.42 -0.64 9.79
N ARG A 52 39.27 -1.94 10.11
CA ARG A 52 40.02 -3.01 9.47
C ARG A 52 39.62 -3.18 8.01
N ASP A 53 38.32 -3.27 7.75
CA ASP A 53 37.77 -3.42 6.39
C ASP A 53 38.27 -2.26 5.49
N LEU A 54 38.21 -1.01 5.98
CA LEU A 54 38.72 0.16 5.23
C LEU A 54 40.23 0.08 4.94
N VAL A 55 41.04 -0.42 5.87
CA VAL A 55 42.48 -0.63 5.64
C VAL A 55 42.72 -1.70 4.57
N GLU A 56 41.96 -2.79 4.59
CA GLU A 56 42.05 -3.86 3.58
C GLU A 56 41.59 -3.38 2.20
N ILE A 57 40.54 -2.56 2.13
CA ILE A 57 40.04 -1.95 0.90
C ILE A 57 41.08 -1.00 0.30
N VAL A 58 41.68 -0.13 1.12
CA VAL A 58 42.75 0.77 0.65
C VAL A 58 43.95 -0.02 0.13
N ARG A 59 44.33 -1.11 0.82
CA ARG A 59 45.40 -2.03 0.41
C ARG A 59 45.03 -2.89 -0.80
N GLY A 60 43.75 -2.97 -1.17
CA GLY A 60 43.25 -3.77 -2.29
C GLY A 60 43.22 -5.27 -2.02
N THR A 61 43.24 -5.69 -0.75
CA THR A 61 43.22 -7.10 -0.32
C THR A 61 41.81 -7.59 0.03
N ASP A 62 40.87 -6.68 0.15
CA ASP A 62 39.47 -6.96 0.51
C ASP A 62 38.69 -7.62 -0.65
N ARG A 63 37.73 -8.49 -0.30
CA ARG A 63 36.87 -9.26 -1.23
C ARG A 63 35.40 -8.84 -1.20
N ILE A 64 35.04 -7.77 -0.51
CA ILE A 64 33.70 -7.19 -0.51
C ILE A 64 33.33 -6.88 -1.95
N THR A 65 32.20 -7.41 -2.38
CA THR A 65 31.62 -7.16 -3.69
C THR A 65 30.14 -6.81 -3.54
N PRO A 66 29.60 -5.95 -4.40
CA PRO A 66 28.16 -5.73 -4.45
C PRO A 66 27.42 -7.03 -4.74
N SER A 67 26.24 -7.20 -4.15
CA SER A 67 25.36 -8.30 -4.47
C SER A 67 25.00 -8.27 -5.97
N PRO A 68 25.01 -9.40 -6.69
CA PRO A 68 24.55 -9.46 -8.08
C PRO A 68 23.09 -9.01 -8.28
N ARG A 69 22.30 -8.96 -7.19
CA ARG A 69 20.92 -8.48 -7.20
C ARG A 69 20.80 -6.96 -7.03
N ASP A 70 21.85 -6.28 -6.57
CA ASP A 70 21.84 -4.82 -6.39
C ASP A 70 22.19 -4.11 -7.71
N ARG A 71 21.15 -3.67 -8.41
CA ARG A 71 21.28 -3.03 -9.71
C ARG A 71 22.00 -1.69 -9.68
N ARG A 72 22.11 -1.03 -8.51
CA ARG A 72 22.84 0.25 -8.38
C ARG A 72 24.32 0.11 -8.74
N PHE A 73 24.87 -1.08 -8.50
CA PHE A 73 26.27 -1.41 -8.75
C PHE A 73 26.48 -2.27 -10.01
N ALA A 74 25.51 -2.29 -10.94
CA ALA A 74 25.56 -3.11 -12.14
C ALA A 74 26.56 -2.62 -13.22
N ASP A 75 26.97 -1.36 -13.17
CA ASP A 75 27.94 -0.83 -14.15
C ASP A 75 29.32 -1.50 -13.96
N PRO A 76 29.97 -1.98 -15.03
CA PRO A 76 31.29 -2.62 -14.95
C PRO A 76 32.36 -1.77 -14.26
N ALA A 77 32.24 -0.44 -14.24
CA ALA A 77 33.19 0.43 -13.56
C ALA A 77 33.34 0.13 -12.06
N TRP A 78 32.30 -0.41 -11.39
CA TRP A 78 32.39 -0.84 -10.00
C TRP A 78 33.35 -2.02 -9.80
N THR A 79 33.57 -2.80 -10.86
CA THR A 79 34.57 -3.87 -10.87
C THR A 79 35.85 -3.40 -11.54
N ASP A 80 35.82 -2.77 -12.71
CA ASP A 80 37.02 -2.56 -13.53
C ASP A 80 37.83 -1.32 -13.14
N ASN A 81 37.20 -0.28 -12.59
CA ASN A 81 37.89 0.94 -12.20
C ASN A 81 38.34 0.88 -10.72
N PRO A 82 39.65 0.97 -10.42
CA PRO A 82 40.16 0.85 -9.04
C PRO A 82 39.66 1.94 -8.08
N GLY A 83 39.24 3.09 -8.59
CA GLY A 83 38.66 4.17 -7.78
C GLY A 83 37.22 3.86 -7.40
N TYR A 84 36.36 3.58 -8.38
CA TYR A 84 34.97 3.18 -8.13
C TYR A 84 34.86 1.89 -7.33
N ARG A 85 35.73 0.90 -7.59
CA ARG A 85 35.80 -0.34 -6.81
C ARG A 85 36.00 -0.04 -5.32
N ARG A 86 37.00 0.77 -4.97
CA ARG A 86 37.28 1.13 -3.56
C ARG A 86 36.16 1.97 -2.95
N LEU A 87 35.58 2.90 -3.71
CA LEU A 87 34.43 3.70 -3.27
C LEU A 87 33.23 2.80 -2.94
N GLY A 88 32.91 1.87 -3.83
CA GLY A 88 31.81 0.91 -3.65
C GLY A 88 32.06 -0.02 -2.47
N GLN A 89 33.27 -0.58 -2.35
CA GLN A 89 33.66 -1.42 -1.22
C GLN A 89 33.58 -0.66 0.11
N GLY A 90 34.09 0.56 0.17
CA GLY A 90 34.04 1.39 1.38
C GLY A 90 32.60 1.71 1.81
N TYR A 91 31.74 2.05 0.86
CA TYR A 91 30.31 2.24 1.11
C TYR A 91 29.64 0.95 1.62
N LEU A 92 29.88 -0.20 0.97
CA LEU A 92 29.31 -1.48 1.37
C LEU A 92 29.77 -1.90 2.77
N ALA A 93 31.06 -1.75 3.08
CA ALA A 93 31.61 -2.03 4.41
C ALA A 93 30.94 -1.17 5.49
N TRP A 94 30.78 0.13 5.22
CA TRP A 94 30.10 1.06 6.13
C TRP A 94 28.61 0.71 6.31
N ALA A 95 27.89 0.45 5.21
CA ALA A 95 26.48 0.08 5.27
C ALA A 95 26.28 -1.25 6.02
N SER A 96 27.13 -2.25 5.76
CA SER A 96 27.11 -3.53 6.48
C SER A 96 27.42 -3.37 7.96
N ALA A 97 28.34 -2.49 8.35
CA ALA A 97 28.61 -2.21 9.77
C ALA A 97 27.38 -1.64 10.48
N LEU A 98 26.64 -0.73 9.83
CA LEU A 98 25.39 -0.21 10.38
C LEU A 98 24.29 -1.26 10.47
N GLN A 99 24.15 -2.14 9.48
CA GLN A 99 23.19 -3.25 9.52
C GLN A 99 23.51 -4.22 10.67
N ARG A 100 24.79 -4.57 10.87
CA ARG A 100 25.20 -5.45 11.97
C ARG A 100 24.88 -4.86 13.35
N LEU A 101 24.85 -3.53 13.51
CA LEU A 101 24.38 -2.92 14.76
C LEU A 101 22.89 -3.20 15.02
N VAL A 102 22.08 -3.20 13.96
CA VAL A 102 20.65 -3.57 14.04
C VAL A 102 20.50 -5.07 14.31
N ASP A 103 21.27 -5.92 13.63
CA ASP A 103 21.24 -7.38 13.84
C ASP A 103 21.62 -7.75 15.29
N ARG A 104 22.59 -7.03 15.89
CA ARG A 104 22.94 -7.19 17.32
C ARG A 104 21.82 -6.73 18.25
N LEU A 105 21.13 -5.64 17.91
CA LEU A 105 19.96 -5.17 18.69
C LEU A 105 18.86 -6.24 18.72
N GLU A 106 18.65 -6.92 17.59
CA GLU A 106 17.72 -8.04 17.46
C GLU A 106 18.19 -9.27 18.27
N ALA A 107 19.45 -9.67 18.11
CA ALA A 107 20.03 -10.84 18.79
C ALA A 107 20.02 -10.73 20.33
N ASP A 108 20.16 -9.51 20.85
CA ASP A 108 20.16 -9.24 22.29
C ASP A 108 18.73 -9.07 22.87
N GLY A 109 17.69 -9.45 22.11
CA GLY A 109 16.31 -9.47 22.59
C GLY A 109 15.63 -8.10 22.68
N GLY A 110 16.04 -7.13 21.84
CA GLY A 110 15.36 -5.84 21.75
C GLY A 110 13.88 -5.98 21.34
N ASP A 111 13.03 -5.03 21.72
CA ASP A 111 11.65 -4.96 21.22
C ASP A 111 11.69 -4.91 19.67
N TRP A 112 11.00 -5.84 19.03
CA TRP A 112 10.97 -5.95 17.57
C TRP A 112 10.56 -4.65 16.88
N ARG A 113 9.74 -3.81 17.53
CA ARG A 113 9.34 -2.50 17.00
C ARG A 113 10.51 -1.52 16.96
N ASP A 114 11.38 -1.58 17.96
CA ASP A 114 12.57 -0.73 18.02
C ASP A 114 13.65 -1.23 17.05
N VAL A 115 13.79 -2.55 16.90
CA VAL A 115 14.63 -3.18 15.86
C VAL A 115 14.19 -2.71 14.47
N GLU A 116 12.90 -2.79 14.15
CA GLU A 116 12.39 -2.37 12.83
C GLU A 116 12.53 -0.86 12.60
N ARG A 117 12.36 -0.01 13.63
CA ARG A 117 12.67 1.44 13.51
C ARG A 117 14.14 1.69 13.21
N ALA A 118 15.03 0.97 13.89
CA ALA A 118 16.46 1.07 13.65
C ALA A 118 16.80 0.61 12.22
N ARG A 119 16.26 -0.54 11.79
CA ARG A 119 16.40 -1.08 10.42
C ARG A 119 15.94 -0.06 9.38
N PHE A 120 14.74 0.50 9.55
CA PHE A 120 14.20 1.54 8.68
C PHE A 120 15.11 2.77 8.59
N THR A 121 15.60 3.25 9.74
CA THR A 121 16.43 4.46 9.80
C THR A 121 17.79 4.24 9.15
N ILE A 122 18.43 3.11 9.42
CA ILE A 122 19.70 2.74 8.81
C ILE A 122 19.53 2.52 7.30
N ASN A 123 18.45 1.87 6.86
CA ASN A 123 18.14 1.74 5.44
C ASN A 123 18.01 3.12 4.79
N ALA A 124 17.20 4.03 5.34
CA ALA A 124 17.05 5.37 4.79
C ALA A 124 18.39 6.15 4.73
N LEU A 125 19.22 6.05 5.77
CA LEU A 125 20.52 6.71 5.84
C LEU A 125 21.51 6.14 4.82
N THR A 126 21.64 4.81 4.77
CA THR A 126 22.57 4.13 3.86
C THR A 126 22.15 4.34 2.41
N SER A 127 20.87 4.20 2.10
CA SER A 127 20.30 4.54 0.80
C SER A 127 20.62 5.97 0.38
N ALA A 128 20.45 6.96 1.26
CA ALA A 128 20.74 8.36 0.92
C ALA A 128 22.22 8.64 0.68
N ALA A 129 23.10 8.00 1.45
CA ALA A 129 24.54 8.13 1.35
C ALA A 129 25.17 7.29 0.21
N ALA A 130 24.36 6.53 -0.53
CA ALA A 130 24.86 5.70 -1.62
C ALA A 130 25.58 6.56 -2.67
N PRO A 131 26.84 6.21 -3.05
CA PRO A 131 27.62 7.01 -4.00
C PRO A 131 26.93 7.12 -5.37
N THR A 132 26.13 6.12 -5.72
CA THR A 132 25.32 6.03 -6.93
C THR A 132 24.26 7.13 -7.06
N ASN A 133 23.94 7.84 -5.99
CA ASN A 133 22.95 8.92 -5.99
C ASN A 133 23.54 10.28 -6.39
N THR A 134 24.86 10.36 -6.60
CA THR A 134 25.54 11.58 -7.01
C THR A 134 26.06 11.44 -8.42
N LEU A 135 26.10 12.55 -9.17
CA LEU A 135 26.60 12.52 -10.55
C LEU A 135 28.02 11.96 -10.64
N LEU A 136 28.94 12.41 -9.78
CA LEU A 136 30.33 11.95 -9.78
C LEU A 136 30.50 10.51 -9.27
N GLY A 137 29.67 10.09 -8.31
CA GLY A 137 29.70 8.74 -7.76
C GLY A 137 28.96 7.71 -8.61
N ASN A 138 28.27 8.12 -9.67
CA ASN A 138 27.53 7.25 -10.57
C ASN A 138 28.20 7.16 -11.96
N PRO A 139 28.95 6.06 -12.24
CA PRO A 139 29.66 5.91 -13.51
C PRO A 139 28.72 5.84 -14.72
N ALA A 140 27.52 5.28 -14.58
CA ALA A 140 26.54 5.23 -15.66
C ALA A 140 26.01 6.64 -16.00
N ALA A 141 25.76 7.47 -14.98
CA ALA A 141 25.36 8.87 -15.19
C ALA A 141 26.44 9.68 -15.90
N LEU A 142 27.72 9.55 -15.51
CA LEU A 142 28.82 10.22 -16.20
C LEU A 142 28.96 9.80 -17.66
N LYS A 143 28.85 8.50 -17.95
CA LYS A 143 28.82 7.99 -19.33
C LYS A 143 27.68 8.64 -20.11
N ARG A 144 26.49 8.73 -19.52
CA ARG A 144 25.32 9.35 -20.14
C ARG A 144 25.51 10.85 -20.43
N VAL A 145 26.19 11.58 -19.55
CA VAL A 145 26.57 12.99 -19.79
C VAL A 145 27.43 13.08 -21.06
N LEU A 146 28.44 12.22 -21.18
CA LEU A 146 29.33 12.20 -22.35
C LEU A 146 28.58 11.83 -23.64
N GLU A 147 27.78 10.76 -23.60
CA GLU A 147 26.98 10.28 -24.74
C GLU A 147 25.99 11.32 -25.27
N THR A 148 25.39 12.12 -24.37
CA THR A 148 24.38 13.12 -24.73
C THR A 148 24.96 14.52 -24.94
N GLY A 149 26.28 14.69 -24.84
CA GLY A 149 26.92 16.01 -24.87
C GLY A 149 26.41 16.96 -23.77
N GLY A 150 26.04 16.42 -22.61
CA GLY A 150 25.46 17.17 -21.49
C GLY A 150 23.93 17.31 -21.51
N GLY A 151 23.25 16.84 -22.57
CA GLY A 151 21.79 16.93 -22.68
C GLY A 151 21.02 16.22 -21.57
N SER A 152 21.56 15.14 -20.99
CA SER A 152 20.96 14.46 -19.83
C SER A 152 20.90 15.35 -18.59
N VAL A 153 21.98 16.09 -18.30
CA VAL A 153 22.06 16.99 -17.14
C VAL A 153 21.08 18.14 -17.27
N VAL A 154 20.94 18.71 -18.47
CA VAL A 154 19.97 19.80 -18.72
C VAL A 154 18.55 19.33 -18.48
N ARG A 155 18.19 18.14 -19.00
CA ARG A 155 16.86 17.55 -18.76
C ARG A 155 16.65 17.23 -17.28
N GLY A 156 17.64 16.63 -16.63
CA GLY A 156 17.57 16.29 -15.21
C GLY A 156 17.48 17.50 -14.29
N ALA A 157 18.20 18.58 -14.59
CA ALA A 157 18.08 19.85 -13.85
C ALA A 157 16.69 20.49 -14.02
N LYS A 158 16.11 20.42 -15.23
CA LYS A 158 14.73 20.87 -15.46
C LYS A 158 13.73 20.04 -14.64
N ALA A 159 13.89 18.72 -14.62
CA ALA A 159 13.05 17.82 -13.81
C ALA A 159 13.18 18.11 -12.31
N LEU A 160 14.41 18.28 -11.81
CA LEU A 160 14.67 18.65 -10.41
C LEU A 160 13.98 19.97 -10.03
N VAL A 161 14.09 21.01 -10.88
CA VAL A 161 13.43 22.30 -10.63
C VAL A 161 11.91 22.13 -10.59
N ASP A 162 11.34 21.37 -11.54
CA ASP A 162 9.92 21.08 -11.55
C ASP A 162 9.47 20.34 -10.29
N ASP A 163 10.22 19.32 -9.86
CA ASP A 163 9.95 18.53 -8.66
C ASP A 163 10.08 19.37 -7.36
N VAL A 164 11.04 20.29 -7.29
CA VAL A 164 11.18 21.22 -6.16
C VAL A 164 9.99 22.17 -6.08
N LEU A 165 9.51 22.66 -7.22
CA LEU A 165 8.40 23.62 -7.28
C LEU A 165 7.03 22.96 -7.10
N HIS A 166 6.84 21.76 -7.64
CA HIS A 166 5.51 21.16 -7.80
C HIS A 166 5.34 19.80 -7.11
N ASN A 167 6.43 19.15 -6.67
CA ASN A 167 6.41 17.81 -6.07
C ASN A 167 7.12 17.74 -4.70
N GLY A 168 7.26 18.87 -4.01
CA GLY A 168 7.84 18.94 -2.67
C GLY A 168 9.31 18.52 -2.58
N GLY A 169 10.05 18.61 -3.68
CA GLY A 169 11.47 18.26 -3.74
C GLY A 169 11.76 16.76 -3.82
N LEU A 170 10.75 15.92 -4.07
CA LEU A 170 10.94 14.49 -4.37
C LEU A 170 10.84 14.26 -5.88
N PRO A 171 11.58 13.29 -6.44
CA PRO A 171 11.48 12.97 -7.86
C PRO A 171 10.08 12.44 -8.19
N SER A 172 9.48 12.95 -9.27
CA SER A 172 8.20 12.45 -9.78
C SER A 172 8.30 10.95 -10.08
N GLN A 173 7.35 10.12 -9.66
CA GLN A 173 7.46 8.67 -9.88
C GLN A 173 6.82 8.22 -11.22
N THR A 174 5.94 9.04 -11.79
CA THR A 174 5.17 8.72 -13.00
C THR A 174 4.80 9.99 -13.76
N ASP A 175 4.59 9.86 -15.07
CA ASP A 175 3.98 10.91 -15.88
C ASP A 175 2.46 10.90 -15.69
N ARG A 176 1.95 11.85 -14.89
CA ARG A 176 0.53 11.96 -14.59
C ARG A 176 -0.32 12.43 -15.77
N SER A 177 0.29 13.07 -16.76
CA SER A 177 -0.45 13.56 -17.94
C SER A 177 -0.95 12.42 -18.82
N ALA A 178 -0.31 11.25 -18.72
CA ALA A 178 -0.65 10.05 -19.49
C ALA A 178 -1.93 9.37 -18.99
N PHE A 179 -2.44 9.69 -17.80
CA PHE A 179 -3.52 8.95 -17.15
C PHE A 179 -4.69 9.86 -16.73
N GLN A 180 -5.91 9.40 -17.02
CA GLN A 180 -7.17 10.06 -16.71
C GLN A 180 -8.19 9.01 -16.28
N VAL A 181 -8.58 9.07 -15.01
CA VAL A 181 -9.65 8.25 -14.43
C VAL A 181 -10.96 8.49 -15.21
N GLY A 182 -11.61 7.40 -15.62
CA GLY A 182 -12.80 7.38 -16.49
C GLY A 182 -12.51 7.52 -17.99
N ARG A 183 -11.24 7.60 -18.42
CA ARG A 183 -10.86 7.62 -19.84
C ARG A 183 -9.86 6.53 -20.24
N ASN A 184 -8.86 6.30 -19.40
CA ASN A 184 -7.91 5.22 -19.59
C ASN A 184 -7.51 4.53 -18.28
N LEU A 185 -8.17 4.88 -17.17
CA LEU A 185 -8.14 4.17 -15.90
C LEU A 185 -9.59 4.04 -15.39
N GLY A 186 -9.96 2.96 -14.69
CA GLY A 186 -11.32 2.80 -14.16
C GLY A 186 -12.37 2.68 -15.27
N MET A 187 -12.06 1.85 -16.28
CA MET A 187 -12.80 1.82 -17.55
C MET A 187 -13.87 0.74 -17.63
N THR A 188 -14.00 -0.12 -16.61
CA THR A 188 -15.02 -1.18 -16.67
C THR A 188 -16.42 -0.53 -16.69
N PRO A 189 -17.26 -0.80 -17.71
CA PRO A 189 -18.56 -0.15 -17.82
C PRO A 189 -19.45 -0.44 -16.62
N GLY A 190 -20.17 0.58 -16.16
CA GLY A 190 -21.05 0.49 -15.00
C GLY A 190 -21.75 1.82 -14.72
N ALA A 191 -22.51 1.88 -13.64
CA ALA A 191 -23.18 3.08 -13.18
C ALA A 191 -23.19 3.17 -11.65
N VAL A 192 -23.19 4.38 -11.13
CA VAL A 192 -23.48 4.62 -9.71
C VAL A 192 -24.97 4.34 -9.49
N VAL A 193 -25.28 3.40 -8.59
CA VAL A 193 -26.68 3.02 -8.25
C VAL A 193 -27.10 3.54 -6.89
N TYR A 194 -26.15 3.96 -6.05
CA TYR A 194 -26.42 4.59 -4.76
C TYR A 194 -25.32 5.58 -4.41
N ARG A 195 -25.70 6.69 -3.77
CA ARG A 195 -24.78 7.70 -3.27
C ARG A 195 -25.28 8.25 -1.94
N ASP A 196 -24.37 8.37 -0.99
CA ASP A 196 -24.58 9.16 0.23
C ASP A 196 -23.36 10.03 0.53
N ASP A 197 -23.30 10.64 1.71
CA ASP A 197 -22.23 11.55 2.08
C ASP A 197 -20.83 10.91 2.06
N VAL A 198 -20.70 9.58 2.22
CA VAL A 198 -19.45 8.84 2.43
C VAL A 198 -19.10 7.95 1.24
N ILE A 199 -20.09 7.32 0.58
CA ILE A 199 -19.83 6.38 -0.52
C ILE A 199 -20.67 6.66 -1.77
N GLU A 200 -20.10 6.31 -2.90
CA GLU A 200 -20.85 5.87 -4.08
C GLU A 200 -20.78 4.35 -4.17
N LEU A 201 -21.88 3.71 -4.54
CA LEU A 201 -21.92 2.29 -4.89
C LEU A 201 -22.07 2.16 -6.40
N ILE A 202 -21.07 1.56 -7.04
CA ILE A 202 -21.05 1.31 -8.47
C ILE A 202 -21.54 -0.12 -8.72
N GLN A 203 -22.49 -0.30 -9.62
CA GLN A 203 -22.81 -1.60 -10.23
C GLN A 203 -22.18 -1.66 -11.62
N TYR A 204 -21.43 -2.72 -11.91
CA TYR A 204 -20.82 -2.89 -13.23
C TYR A 204 -21.77 -3.61 -14.20
N SER A 205 -21.70 -3.21 -15.47
CA SER A 205 -22.45 -3.83 -16.57
C SER A 205 -22.02 -5.28 -16.75
N PRO A 206 -22.97 -6.25 -16.80
CA PRO A 206 -22.65 -7.63 -17.15
C PRO A 206 -21.95 -7.73 -18.51
N SER A 207 -20.97 -8.62 -18.64
CA SER A 207 -20.32 -8.93 -19.91
C SER A 207 -20.70 -10.32 -20.47
N THR A 208 -21.69 -10.96 -19.86
CA THR A 208 -22.18 -12.31 -20.18
C THR A 208 -23.70 -12.30 -20.28
N GLU A 209 -24.30 -13.23 -21.04
CA GLU A 209 -25.76 -13.34 -21.17
C GLU A 209 -26.46 -13.79 -19.88
N ARG A 210 -25.73 -14.52 -19.04
CA ARG A 210 -26.17 -15.01 -17.73
C ARG A 210 -25.17 -14.61 -16.66
N VAL A 211 -25.65 -14.35 -15.46
CA VAL A 211 -24.86 -13.99 -14.28
C VAL A 211 -25.27 -14.85 -13.10
N ARG A 212 -24.44 -14.89 -12.06
CA ARG A 212 -24.74 -15.55 -10.80
C ARG A 212 -25.74 -14.73 -9.98
N GLU A 213 -26.74 -15.39 -9.39
CA GLU A 213 -27.82 -14.72 -8.66
C GLU A 213 -27.32 -13.91 -7.45
N ARG A 214 -26.27 -14.39 -6.75
CA ARG A 214 -25.71 -13.71 -5.59
C ARG A 214 -24.64 -12.71 -6.04
N PRO A 215 -24.78 -11.41 -5.70
CA PRO A 215 -23.80 -10.42 -6.09
C PRO A 215 -22.51 -10.49 -5.27
N LEU A 216 -21.45 -9.93 -5.84
CA LEU A 216 -20.17 -9.68 -5.20
C LEU A 216 -20.05 -8.19 -4.84
N LEU A 217 -19.87 -7.88 -3.55
CA LEU A 217 -19.55 -6.54 -3.07
C LEU A 217 -18.04 -6.40 -2.81
N VAL A 218 -17.41 -5.47 -3.52
CA VAL A 218 -15.99 -5.13 -3.35
C VAL A 218 -15.84 -3.95 -2.38
N VAL A 219 -15.06 -4.16 -1.33
CA VAL A 219 -14.73 -3.19 -0.28
C VAL A 219 -13.25 -2.83 -0.41
N PRO A 220 -12.91 -1.78 -1.18
CA PRO A 220 -11.53 -1.32 -1.30
C PRO A 220 -11.09 -0.62 -0.01
N PRO A 221 -9.78 -0.41 0.21
CA PRO A 221 -9.30 0.39 1.32
C PRO A 221 -9.80 1.84 1.24
N PRO A 222 -10.09 2.48 2.39
CA PRO A 222 -10.36 3.93 2.44
C PRO A 222 -9.07 4.77 2.23
N ILE A 223 -7.92 4.10 2.10
CA ILE A 223 -6.60 4.69 1.82
C ILE A 223 -6.26 4.42 0.36
N GLY A 224 -6.12 5.48 -0.43
CA GLY A 224 -6.00 5.38 -1.89
C GLY A 224 -7.36 5.22 -2.57
N ARG A 225 -7.40 5.36 -3.91
CA ARG A 225 -8.63 5.20 -4.67
C ARG A 225 -8.90 3.75 -5.01
N PHE A 226 -10.16 3.38 -5.23
CA PHE A 226 -10.52 1.98 -5.53
C PHE A 226 -9.96 1.45 -6.86
N TYR A 227 -9.65 2.33 -7.82
CA TYR A 227 -9.35 1.93 -9.20
C TYR A 227 -8.03 1.17 -9.39
N PHE A 228 -7.23 0.91 -8.34
CA PHE A 228 -6.17 -0.11 -8.45
C PHE A 228 -6.74 -1.51 -8.77
N LEU A 229 -8.01 -1.75 -8.42
CA LEU A 229 -8.76 -2.96 -8.77
C LEU A 229 -9.38 -2.88 -10.18
N ASP A 230 -9.40 -1.69 -10.78
CA ASP A 230 -9.94 -1.44 -12.12
C ASP A 230 -9.01 -0.51 -12.92
N LEU A 231 -7.75 -0.94 -13.11
CA LEU A 231 -6.75 -0.09 -13.77
C LEU A 231 -7.07 0.07 -15.26
N ARG A 232 -6.58 -0.84 -16.09
CA ARG A 232 -6.76 -0.81 -17.55
C ARG A 232 -7.40 -2.10 -18.03
N PRO A 233 -8.02 -2.11 -19.23
CA PRO A 233 -8.44 -3.34 -19.87
C PRO A 233 -7.31 -4.39 -19.88
N GLY A 234 -7.63 -5.61 -19.49
CA GLY A 234 -6.68 -6.71 -19.30
C GLY A 234 -5.82 -6.63 -18.03
N ARG A 235 -6.03 -5.62 -17.18
CA ARG A 235 -5.37 -5.42 -15.87
C ARG A 235 -6.36 -5.02 -14.78
N SER A 236 -7.63 -5.36 -14.95
CA SER A 236 -8.72 -5.05 -14.02
C SER A 236 -9.24 -6.33 -13.37
N PHE A 237 -9.26 -6.33 -12.04
CA PHE A 237 -9.89 -7.38 -11.24
C PHE A 237 -11.41 -7.34 -11.43
N VAL A 238 -11.98 -6.13 -11.52
CA VAL A 238 -13.41 -5.94 -11.75
C VAL A 238 -13.83 -6.50 -13.10
N GLU A 239 -13.12 -6.13 -14.18
CA GLU A 239 -13.35 -6.66 -15.53
C GLU A 239 -13.30 -8.20 -15.53
N HIS A 240 -12.31 -8.77 -14.85
CA HIS A 240 -12.19 -10.22 -14.72
C HIS A 240 -13.39 -10.83 -13.97
N ALA A 241 -13.77 -10.28 -12.81
CA ALA A 241 -14.89 -10.79 -12.02
C ALA A 241 -16.23 -10.72 -12.78
N VAL A 242 -16.48 -9.63 -13.50
CA VAL A 242 -17.65 -9.48 -14.38
C VAL A 242 -17.61 -10.52 -15.51
N ALA A 243 -16.45 -10.76 -16.11
CA ALA A 243 -16.27 -11.77 -17.16
C ALA A 243 -16.48 -13.22 -16.66
N GLN A 244 -16.38 -13.47 -15.36
CA GLN A 244 -16.75 -14.76 -14.73
C GLN A 244 -18.26 -14.89 -14.46
N GLY A 245 -19.07 -13.92 -14.91
CA GLY A 245 -20.51 -13.91 -14.70
C GLY A 245 -20.93 -13.50 -13.29
N LEU A 246 -20.06 -12.83 -12.51
CA LEU A 246 -20.44 -12.29 -11.20
C LEU A 246 -21.13 -10.95 -11.36
N GLN A 247 -22.19 -10.70 -10.59
CA GLN A 247 -22.79 -9.36 -10.47
C GLN A 247 -21.96 -8.51 -9.51
N VAL A 248 -21.08 -7.66 -10.04
CA VAL A 248 -20.08 -6.94 -9.24
C VAL A 248 -20.58 -5.54 -8.84
N PHE A 249 -20.47 -5.26 -7.53
CA PHE A 249 -20.66 -3.94 -6.94
C PHE A 249 -19.35 -3.47 -6.29
N MET A 250 -19.03 -2.18 -6.38
CA MET A 250 -17.82 -1.59 -5.80
C MET A 250 -18.17 -0.36 -4.99
N ILE A 251 -17.62 -0.28 -3.78
CA ILE A 251 -17.66 0.94 -2.98
C ILE A 251 -16.59 1.91 -3.49
N SER A 252 -17.00 3.13 -3.84
CA SER A 252 -16.14 4.27 -4.12
C SER A 252 -16.22 5.24 -2.94
N TRP A 253 -15.14 5.29 -2.14
CA TRP A 253 -15.06 6.15 -0.96
C TRP A 253 -14.90 7.62 -1.36
N ARG A 254 -15.65 8.51 -0.70
CA ARG A 254 -15.44 9.95 -0.80
C ARG A 254 -14.10 10.34 -0.21
N ASN A 255 -13.44 11.32 -0.83
CA ASN A 255 -12.22 11.91 -0.27
C ASN A 255 -12.58 12.92 0.84
N PRO A 256 -12.30 12.63 2.12
CA PRO A 256 -12.76 13.47 3.22
C PRO A 256 -11.99 14.79 3.30
N THR A 257 -12.69 15.82 3.77
CA THR A 257 -12.09 17.10 4.15
C THR A 257 -12.15 17.26 5.66
N ARG A 258 -11.61 18.38 6.18
CA ARG A 258 -11.70 18.72 7.61
C ARG A 258 -13.14 18.67 8.16
N LYS A 259 -14.16 18.91 7.34
CA LYS A 259 -15.58 18.83 7.76
C LYS A 259 -15.98 17.41 8.19
N GLN A 260 -15.34 16.40 7.61
CA GLN A 260 -15.59 14.99 7.82
C GLN A 260 -14.65 14.38 8.87
N ALA A 261 -13.92 15.20 9.64
CA ALA A 261 -12.93 14.73 10.62
C ALA A 261 -13.46 13.71 11.65
N HIS A 262 -14.77 13.75 11.90
CA HIS A 262 -15.48 12.92 12.85
C HIS A 262 -15.83 11.53 12.31
N TRP A 263 -15.64 11.25 11.01
CA TRP A 263 -15.89 9.93 10.47
C TRP A 263 -14.88 8.93 11.02
N ASP A 264 -15.40 7.92 11.70
CA ASP A 264 -14.71 6.89 12.46
C ASP A 264 -14.95 5.50 11.85
N LEU A 265 -14.44 4.46 12.51
CA LEU A 265 -14.63 3.08 12.05
C LEU A 265 -16.11 2.69 11.96
N ASP A 266 -16.97 3.16 12.87
CA ASP A 266 -18.42 2.98 12.83
C ASP A 266 -19.03 3.57 11.56
N THR A 267 -18.63 4.80 11.21
CA THR A 267 -19.09 5.48 10.00
C THR A 267 -18.80 4.62 8.76
N TYR A 268 -17.58 4.08 8.64
CA TYR A 268 -17.19 3.29 7.47
C TYR A 268 -17.84 1.90 7.47
N ALA A 269 -17.91 1.21 8.62
CA ALA A 269 -18.55 -0.10 8.73
C ALA A 269 -20.06 -0.03 8.40
N GLU A 270 -20.75 1.02 8.86
CA GLU A 270 -22.16 1.27 8.53
C GLU A 270 -22.37 1.45 7.02
N ARG A 271 -21.42 2.07 6.32
CA ARG A 271 -21.51 2.26 4.86
C ARG A 271 -21.29 0.96 4.10
N VAL A 272 -20.42 0.08 4.59
CA VAL A 272 -20.34 -1.28 4.04
C VAL A 272 -21.66 -2.03 4.29
N ARG A 273 -22.27 -1.92 5.48
CA ARG A 273 -23.60 -2.51 5.77
C ARG A 273 -24.68 -1.99 4.82
N ARG A 274 -24.67 -0.68 4.57
CA ARG A 274 -25.60 -0.05 3.63
C ARG A 274 -25.38 -0.53 2.20
N ALA A 275 -24.13 -0.66 1.75
CA ALA A 275 -23.80 -1.19 0.43
C ALA A 275 -24.28 -2.65 0.26
N VAL A 276 -24.14 -3.49 1.29
CA VAL A 276 -24.72 -4.86 1.31
C VAL A 276 -26.24 -4.79 1.12
N ALA A 277 -26.93 -3.93 1.86
CA ALA A 277 -28.38 -3.78 1.73
C ALA A 277 -28.82 -3.32 0.33
N VAL A 278 -28.12 -2.33 -0.25
CA VAL A 278 -28.43 -1.83 -1.60
C VAL A 278 -28.16 -2.89 -2.65
N ALA A 279 -27.02 -3.59 -2.60
CA ALA A 279 -26.71 -4.65 -3.57
C ALA A 279 -27.79 -5.76 -3.57
N ARG A 280 -28.28 -6.15 -2.38
CA ARG A 280 -29.40 -7.10 -2.24
C ARG A 280 -30.71 -6.56 -2.80
N GLN A 281 -31.02 -5.28 -2.56
CA GLN A 281 -32.23 -4.63 -3.09
C GLN A 281 -32.20 -4.51 -4.61
N VAL A 282 -31.03 -4.24 -5.20
CA VAL A 282 -30.87 -4.15 -6.65
C VAL A 282 -31.00 -5.51 -7.32
N THR A 283 -30.40 -6.57 -6.76
CA THR A 283 -30.42 -7.90 -7.38
C THR A 283 -31.58 -8.79 -6.96
N GLY A 284 -32.29 -8.44 -5.89
CA GLY A 284 -33.28 -9.30 -5.24
C GLY A 284 -32.67 -10.47 -4.46
N SER A 285 -31.33 -10.56 -4.37
CA SER A 285 -30.64 -11.65 -3.67
C SER A 285 -30.78 -11.52 -2.15
N PRO A 286 -31.03 -12.63 -1.41
CA PRO A 286 -31.19 -12.58 0.03
C PRO A 286 -29.88 -12.25 0.78
N ASP A 287 -28.72 -12.42 0.15
CA ASP A 287 -27.39 -12.26 0.73
C ASP A 287 -26.36 -11.86 -0.36
N VAL A 288 -25.12 -11.56 0.03
CA VAL A 288 -24.03 -11.20 -0.89
C VAL A 288 -22.76 -11.96 -0.58
N ASN A 289 -21.88 -12.12 -1.58
CA ASN A 289 -20.47 -12.41 -1.32
C ASN A 289 -19.71 -11.10 -1.18
N THR A 290 -18.71 -11.03 -0.29
CA THR A 290 -17.88 -9.83 -0.12
C THR A 290 -16.42 -10.10 -0.42
N VAL A 291 -15.70 -9.06 -0.88
CA VAL A 291 -14.25 -9.08 -0.99
C VAL A 291 -13.67 -7.77 -0.48
N GLY A 292 -12.86 -7.85 0.57
CA GLY A 292 -12.17 -6.72 1.20
C GLY A 292 -10.68 -6.75 0.90
N PHE A 293 -10.13 -5.60 0.51
CA PHE A 293 -8.70 -5.46 0.22
C PHE A 293 -8.00 -4.54 1.21
N CYS A 294 -6.83 -4.94 1.71
CA CYS A 294 -6.02 -4.16 2.65
C CYS A 294 -6.87 -3.63 3.83
N ALA A 295 -6.85 -2.32 4.12
CA ALA A 295 -7.67 -1.71 5.16
C ALA A 295 -9.19 -1.81 4.92
N GLY A 296 -9.64 -2.07 3.68
CA GLY A 296 -11.03 -2.37 3.38
C GLY A 296 -11.47 -3.71 3.98
N GLY A 297 -10.55 -4.69 4.03
CA GLY A 297 -10.75 -5.94 4.73
C GLY A 297 -10.85 -5.77 6.26
N ILE A 298 -10.17 -4.78 6.83
CA ILE A 298 -10.29 -4.44 8.26
C ILE A 298 -11.70 -3.94 8.57
N VAL A 299 -12.16 -2.92 7.83
CA VAL A 299 -13.52 -2.39 7.96
C VAL A 299 -14.55 -3.52 7.76
N MET A 300 -14.38 -4.32 6.70
CA MET A 300 -15.24 -5.46 6.41
C MET A 300 -15.27 -6.47 7.56
N SER A 301 -14.14 -6.82 8.19
CA SER A 301 -14.13 -7.76 9.31
C SER A 301 -14.93 -7.26 10.52
N THR A 302 -14.91 -5.96 10.80
CA THR A 302 -15.70 -5.40 11.90
C THR A 302 -17.19 -5.42 11.61
N LEU A 303 -17.59 -5.21 10.34
CA LEU A 303 -18.96 -5.42 9.90
C LEU A 303 -19.37 -6.90 10.02
N LEU A 304 -18.56 -7.84 9.53
CA LEU A 304 -18.89 -9.27 9.60
C LEU A 304 -19.08 -9.73 11.04
N ASN A 305 -18.26 -9.23 11.98
CA ASN A 305 -18.48 -9.44 13.40
C ASN A 305 -19.83 -8.89 13.88
N HIS A 306 -20.17 -7.65 13.50
CA HIS A 306 -21.44 -7.04 13.88
C HIS A 306 -22.63 -7.85 13.35
N LEU A 307 -22.60 -8.25 12.08
CA LEU A 307 -23.65 -9.08 11.46
C LEU A 307 -23.80 -10.43 12.18
N ALA A 308 -22.69 -11.09 12.51
CA ALA A 308 -22.72 -12.30 13.33
C ALA A 308 -23.30 -12.06 14.73
N ALA A 309 -23.05 -10.90 15.33
CA ALA A 309 -23.56 -10.55 16.65
C ALA A 309 -25.06 -10.25 16.69
N VAL A 310 -25.63 -9.75 15.60
CA VAL A 310 -27.06 -9.50 15.45
C VAL A 310 -27.79 -10.59 14.65
N GLU A 311 -27.11 -11.69 14.36
CA GLU A 311 -27.63 -12.85 13.61
C GLU A 311 -28.18 -12.47 12.22
N ASP A 312 -27.56 -11.50 11.54
CA ASP A 312 -27.93 -11.05 10.19
C ASP A 312 -27.21 -11.91 9.12
N PRO A 313 -27.94 -12.72 8.33
CA PRO A 313 -27.36 -13.62 7.33
C PRO A 313 -27.06 -12.94 5.98
N SER A 314 -27.02 -11.61 5.91
CA SER A 314 -26.88 -10.87 4.64
C SER A 314 -25.53 -11.03 3.92
N VAL A 315 -24.54 -11.66 4.54
CA VAL A 315 -23.27 -12.01 3.89
C VAL A 315 -23.08 -13.53 3.92
N HIS A 316 -22.88 -14.11 2.74
CA HIS A 316 -22.74 -15.54 2.53
C HIS A 316 -21.29 -16.02 2.60
N SER A 317 -20.34 -15.24 2.06
CA SER A 317 -18.91 -15.56 2.09
C SER A 317 -18.05 -14.30 2.01
N ALA A 318 -16.81 -14.38 2.47
CA ALA A 318 -15.91 -13.22 2.53
C ALA A 318 -14.50 -13.54 2.00
N THR A 319 -13.96 -12.68 1.14
CA THR A 319 -12.57 -12.75 0.68
C THR A 319 -11.73 -11.63 1.31
N PHE A 320 -10.55 -11.97 1.83
CA PHE A 320 -9.58 -11.03 2.38
C PHE A 320 -8.32 -10.98 1.51
N GLY A 321 -8.18 -9.93 0.69
CA GLY A 321 -6.99 -9.71 -0.14
C GLY A 321 -5.94 -8.90 0.60
N VAL A 322 -4.78 -9.50 0.91
CA VAL A 322 -3.64 -8.88 1.61
C VAL A 322 -4.07 -8.01 2.80
N THR A 323 -4.95 -8.56 3.62
CA THR A 323 -5.53 -7.88 4.80
C THR A 323 -4.84 -8.38 6.06
N LEU A 324 -4.31 -7.45 6.86
CA LEU A 324 -3.70 -7.74 8.14
C LEU A 324 -4.71 -7.46 9.26
N LEU A 325 -5.15 -8.50 9.97
CA LEU A 325 -6.03 -8.39 11.15
C LEU A 325 -5.28 -8.60 12.47
N ASP A 326 -4.10 -9.25 12.42
CA ASP A 326 -3.18 -9.41 13.54
C ASP A 326 -1.87 -8.65 13.27
N PHE A 327 -1.62 -7.62 14.08
CA PHE A 327 -0.46 -6.74 14.04
C PHE A 327 0.66 -7.13 15.03
N HIS A 328 0.56 -8.31 15.68
CA HIS A 328 1.59 -8.82 16.57
C HIS A 328 2.81 -9.37 15.80
N ALA A 329 2.62 -9.82 14.56
CA ALA A 329 3.74 -10.26 13.72
C ALA A 329 4.59 -9.05 13.30
N PRO A 330 5.93 -9.17 13.21
CA PRO A 330 6.77 -8.11 12.71
C PRO A 330 6.32 -7.66 11.32
N ALA A 331 5.84 -6.43 11.24
CA ALA A 331 5.52 -5.76 10.00
C ALA A 331 6.25 -4.41 9.98
N PRO A 332 6.92 -4.04 8.87
CA PRO A 332 7.58 -2.74 8.73
C PRO A 332 6.67 -1.55 9.09
N ILE A 333 5.36 -1.63 8.82
CA ILE A 333 4.39 -0.60 9.23
C ILE A 333 4.27 -0.45 10.75
N GLY A 334 4.47 -1.53 11.51
CA GLY A 334 4.46 -1.54 12.98
C GLY A 334 5.59 -0.69 13.60
N ALA A 335 6.66 -0.40 12.84
CA ALA A 335 7.71 0.53 13.27
C ALA A 335 7.15 1.95 13.52
N PHE A 336 6.11 2.38 12.80
CA PHE A 336 5.52 3.72 12.94
C PHE A 336 4.54 3.82 14.13
N ALA A 337 4.14 2.70 14.74
CA ALA A 337 3.21 2.64 15.87
C ALA A 337 3.86 2.94 17.26
N GLY A 338 5.03 3.56 17.29
CA GLY A 338 5.73 3.93 18.54
C GLY A 338 4.98 4.96 19.39
N ARG A 339 5.16 4.90 20.73
CA ARG A 339 4.39 5.76 21.66
C ARG A 339 4.54 7.26 21.37
N SER A 340 5.76 7.72 21.07
CA SER A 340 6.06 9.13 20.78
C SER A 340 5.53 9.58 19.41
N THR A 341 5.65 8.75 18.38
CA THR A 341 5.17 9.04 17.02
C THR A 341 3.65 9.02 16.94
N VAL A 342 2.99 8.07 17.63
CA VAL A 342 1.52 7.97 17.70
C VAL A 342 0.91 9.15 18.44
N GLY A 343 1.51 9.60 19.56
CA GLY A 343 1.02 10.77 20.29
C GLY A 343 1.06 12.04 19.44
N LEU A 344 2.15 12.25 18.71
CA LEU A 344 2.28 13.37 17.77
C LEU A 344 1.31 13.25 16.59
N ALA A 345 1.20 12.07 15.97
CA ALA A 345 0.30 11.82 14.86
C ALA A 345 -1.17 12.03 15.25
N ARG A 346 -1.60 11.57 16.44
CA ARG A 346 -2.95 11.84 16.98
C ARG A 346 -3.18 13.33 17.17
N ARG A 347 -2.21 14.06 17.74
CA ARG A 347 -2.34 15.52 17.95
C ARG A 347 -2.42 16.28 16.62
N LEU A 348 -1.58 15.93 15.65
CA LEU A 348 -1.57 16.55 14.31
C LEU A 348 -2.86 16.24 13.55
N SER A 349 -3.32 14.99 13.59
CA SER A 349 -4.56 14.58 12.94
C SER A 349 -5.77 15.30 13.55
N ARG A 350 -5.88 15.36 14.88
CA ARG A 350 -6.98 16.08 15.57
C ARG A 350 -6.98 17.58 15.29
N THR A 351 -5.81 18.21 15.18
CA THR A 351 -5.73 19.66 14.90
C THR A 351 -6.11 19.98 13.45
N ARG A 352 -5.69 19.15 12.49
CA ARG A 352 -5.99 19.32 11.06
C ARG A 352 -7.37 18.79 10.65
N GLY A 353 -7.92 17.85 11.40
CA GLY A 353 -9.16 17.12 11.11
C GLY A 353 -9.02 16.00 10.08
N VAL A 354 -7.97 16.01 9.26
CA VAL A 354 -7.64 14.93 8.32
C VAL A 354 -6.14 14.71 8.27
N ILE A 355 -5.73 13.52 7.83
CA ILE A 355 -4.38 13.25 7.38
C ILE A 355 -4.32 13.39 5.87
N PRO A 356 -3.49 14.32 5.37
CA PRO A 356 -3.30 14.48 3.94
C PRO A 356 -2.76 13.22 3.28
N ALA A 357 -3.27 12.90 2.09
CA ALA A 357 -2.77 11.83 1.23
C ALA A 357 -1.24 11.81 1.10
N ARG A 358 -0.64 13.00 0.89
CA ARG A 358 0.82 13.17 0.76
C ARG A 358 1.59 12.69 2.00
N SER A 359 1.04 12.91 3.19
CA SER A 359 1.68 12.51 4.44
C SER A 359 1.67 10.99 4.59
N MET A 360 0.57 10.32 4.22
CA MET A 360 0.50 8.86 4.20
C MET A 360 1.42 8.27 3.11
N GLY A 361 1.35 8.78 1.88
CA GLY A 361 2.19 8.33 0.76
C GLY A 361 3.69 8.48 1.01
N SER A 362 4.10 9.49 1.77
CA SER A 362 5.51 9.68 2.14
C SER A 362 6.04 8.52 2.99
N VAL A 363 5.26 8.00 3.95
CA VAL A 363 5.66 6.86 4.79
C VAL A 363 5.93 5.65 3.92
N PHE A 364 5.02 5.36 2.97
CA PHE A 364 5.18 4.26 2.01
C PHE A 364 6.42 4.42 1.12
N THR A 365 6.64 5.63 0.60
CA THR A 365 7.80 5.96 -0.25
C THR A 365 9.12 5.70 0.48
N TRP A 366 9.19 6.04 1.77
CA TRP A 366 10.40 5.85 2.57
C TRP A 366 10.62 4.41 3.08
N MET A 367 9.66 3.49 2.93
CA MET A 367 9.87 2.07 3.30
C MET A 367 10.83 1.34 2.35
N ARG A 368 10.91 1.76 1.07
CA ARG A 368 11.85 1.24 0.07
C ARG A 368 12.58 2.39 -0.62
N PRO A 369 13.43 3.14 0.09
CA PRO A 369 13.99 4.39 -0.40
C PRO A 369 14.89 4.18 -1.63
N ASP A 370 15.60 3.04 -1.72
CA ASP A 370 16.41 2.69 -2.89
C ASP A 370 15.58 2.62 -4.17
N ASP A 371 14.42 1.95 -4.12
CA ASP A 371 13.56 1.73 -5.29
C ASP A 371 12.63 2.93 -5.58
N LEU A 372 12.11 3.58 -4.52
CA LEU A 372 11.02 4.56 -4.61
C LEU A 372 11.45 6.03 -4.54
N VAL A 373 12.69 6.32 -4.13
CA VAL A 373 13.25 7.68 -4.10
C VAL A 373 14.50 7.75 -4.96
N PHE A 374 15.53 6.99 -4.59
CA PHE A 374 16.85 7.14 -5.20
C PHE A 374 16.92 6.55 -6.60
N GLY A 375 16.18 5.49 -6.91
CA GLY A 375 16.01 4.99 -8.27
C GLY A 375 15.48 6.06 -9.24
N TYR A 376 14.41 6.77 -8.86
CA TYR A 376 13.85 7.85 -9.68
C TYR A 376 14.75 9.08 -9.73
N LEU A 377 15.42 9.42 -8.62
CA LEU A 377 16.44 10.48 -8.59
C LEU A 377 17.53 10.21 -9.63
N VAL A 378 18.07 8.99 -9.64
CA VAL A 378 19.14 8.63 -10.58
C VAL A 378 18.61 8.70 -12.02
N ASN A 379 17.48 8.06 -12.32
CA ASN A 379 16.97 8.02 -13.70
C ASN A 379 16.54 9.40 -14.21
N GLN A 380 15.84 10.21 -13.41
CA GLN A 380 15.36 11.51 -13.87
C GLN A 380 16.40 12.60 -13.72
N TRP A 381 16.92 12.82 -12.52
CA TRP A 381 17.77 13.96 -12.25
C TRP A 381 19.19 13.77 -12.77
N LEU A 382 19.72 12.53 -12.78
CA LEU A 382 21.07 12.26 -13.28
C LEU A 382 21.09 11.77 -14.74
N MET A 383 20.24 10.81 -15.11
CA MET A 383 20.21 10.25 -16.47
C MET A 383 19.37 11.09 -17.45
N GLY A 384 18.53 12.00 -16.95
CA GLY A 384 17.66 12.85 -17.77
C GLY A 384 16.60 12.05 -18.54
N GLU A 385 16.19 10.91 -17.98
CA GLU A 385 15.12 10.05 -18.51
C GLU A 385 13.76 10.56 -18.03
N ALA A 386 12.71 10.32 -18.82
CA ALA A 386 11.36 10.65 -18.39
C ALA A 386 10.87 9.65 -17.33
N PRO A 387 10.02 10.05 -16.37
CA PRO A 387 9.34 9.11 -15.50
C PRO A 387 8.61 8.05 -16.34
N PRO A 388 8.65 6.78 -15.94
CA PRO A 388 7.90 5.76 -16.65
C PRO A 388 6.39 5.99 -16.45
N ALA A 389 5.61 5.82 -17.51
CA ALA A 389 4.15 5.86 -17.44
C ALA A 389 3.60 4.49 -17.00
N PHE A 390 3.64 4.22 -15.69
CA PHE A 390 3.05 3.02 -15.10
C PHE A 390 1.77 3.36 -14.34
N ASP A 391 0.68 2.67 -14.71
CA ASP A 391 -0.67 2.82 -14.15
C ASP A 391 -0.71 2.67 -12.61
N VAL A 392 0.04 1.72 -12.06
CA VAL A 392 0.16 1.51 -10.61
C VAL A 392 0.81 2.70 -9.89
N LEU A 393 1.78 3.36 -10.52
CA LEU A 393 2.46 4.51 -9.90
C LEU A 393 1.55 5.75 -9.93
N GLU A 394 0.71 5.89 -10.96
CA GLU A 394 -0.32 6.93 -11.00
C GLU A 394 -1.30 6.76 -9.85
N TRP A 395 -1.82 5.54 -9.66
CA TRP A 395 -2.70 5.24 -8.54
C TRP A 395 -2.05 5.58 -7.19
N ASN A 396 -0.78 5.22 -7.00
CA ASN A 396 -0.07 5.51 -5.76
C ASN A 396 0.13 7.02 -5.52
N ALA A 397 0.25 7.80 -6.60
CA ALA A 397 0.36 9.25 -6.55
C ALA A 397 -0.98 9.96 -6.28
N ASP A 398 -2.09 9.34 -6.67
CA ASP A 398 -3.47 9.82 -6.48
C ASP A 398 -4.07 9.29 -5.15
N GLY A 399 -3.48 9.73 -4.04
CA GLY A 399 -3.92 9.33 -2.72
C GLY A 399 -5.18 10.06 -2.23
N THR A 400 -5.82 9.51 -1.20
CA THR A 400 -6.98 10.08 -0.49
C THR A 400 -6.57 10.59 0.89
N ASN A 401 -7.32 11.55 1.44
CA ASN A 401 -7.18 11.92 2.84
C ASN A 401 -7.81 10.86 3.74
N LEU A 402 -7.37 10.79 5.00
CA LEU A 402 -8.00 9.95 6.03
C LEU A 402 -8.59 10.84 7.14
N PRO A 403 -9.85 10.64 7.57
CA PRO A 403 -10.42 11.41 8.67
C PRO A 403 -9.67 11.20 9.98
N ALA A 404 -9.68 12.21 10.86
CA ALA A 404 -8.93 12.13 12.11
C ALA A 404 -9.42 11.03 13.04
N ALA A 405 -10.73 10.81 13.14
CA ALA A 405 -11.30 9.77 13.98
C ALA A 405 -10.96 8.36 13.45
N LEU A 406 -11.21 8.07 12.16
CA LEU A 406 -10.83 6.78 11.57
C LEU A 406 -9.33 6.50 11.67
N HIS A 407 -8.47 7.51 11.48
CA HIS A 407 -7.03 7.34 11.69
C HIS A 407 -6.71 6.97 13.15
N GLU A 408 -7.38 7.58 14.12
CA GLU A 408 -7.20 7.25 15.53
C GLU A 408 -7.60 5.80 15.83
N ASP A 409 -8.70 5.34 15.26
CA ASP A 409 -9.16 3.95 15.38
C ASP A 409 -8.14 2.98 14.77
N PHE A 410 -7.65 3.25 13.55
CA PHE A 410 -6.60 2.43 12.95
C PHE A 410 -5.31 2.42 13.76
N LEU A 411 -4.88 3.56 14.31
CA LEU A 411 -3.71 3.59 15.18
C LEU A 411 -3.91 2.75 16.45
N ARG A 412 -5.12 2.73 17.00
CA ARG A 412 -5.47 1.88 18.14
C ARG A 412 -5.38 0.41 17.76
N VAL A 413 -6.05 0.02 16.67
CA VAL A 413 -5.99 -1.34 16.10
C VAL A 413 -4.55 -1.77 15.85
N PHE A 414 -3.72 -0.96 15.19
CA PHE A 414 -2.36 -1.34 14.81
C PHE A 414 -1.41 -1.44 16.00
N ARG A 415 -1.61 -0.60 17.02
CA ARG A 415 -0.71 -0.53 18.18
C ARG A 415 -1.08 -1.54 19.26
N GLU A 416 -2.35 -1.58 19.59
CA GLU A 416 -2.90 -2.37 20.71
C GLU A 416 -3.42 -3.74 20.24
N ASN A 417 -3.44 -3.98 18.93
CA ASN A 417 -3.91 -5.22 18.32
C ASN A 417 -5.35 -5.56 18.73
N THR A 418 -6.20 -4.53 18.89
CA THR A 418 -7.52 -4.65 19.53
C THR A 418 -8.45 -5.63 18.81
N LEU A 419 -8.33 -5.80 17.49
CA LEU A 419 -9.12 -6.77 16.73
C LEU A 419 -8.88 -8.23 17.12
N THR A 420 -7.71 -8.54 17.68
CA THR A 420 -7.37 -9.89 18.15
C THR A 420 -7.78 -10.16 19.60
N LEU A 421 -8.29 -9.13 20.29
CA LEU A 421 -8.64 -9.17 21.71
C LEU A 421 -10.16 -8.97 21.85
N PRO A 422 -10.92 -10.06 22.09
CA PRO A 422 -12.38 -10.00 22.15
C PRO A 422 -12.89 -8.90 23.11
N GLY A 423 -13.68 -7.96 22.58
CA GLY A 423 -14.33 -6.89 23.34
C GLY A 423 -13.50 -5.62 23.56
N GLU A 424 -12.23 -5.57 23.16
CA GLU A 424 -11.40 -4.36 23.29
C GLU A 424 -11.76 -3.28 22.24
N GLU A 425 -12.37 -3.69 21.13
CA GLU A 425 -12.95 -2.80 20.12
C GLU A 425 -14.48 -2.96 20.13
N THR A 426 -15.23 -1.90 19.87
CA THR A 426 -16.69 -1.94 19.67
C THR A 426 -17.00 -1.23 18.37
N VAL A 427 -17.72 -1.89 17.48
CA VAL A 427 -18.12 -1.34 16.18
C VAL A 427 -19.60 -1.60 15.95
N LEU A 428 -20.35 -0.57 15.54
CA LEU A 428 -21.80 -0.58 15.35
C LEU A 428 -22.55 -1.08 16.60
N GLY A 429 -22.01 -0.76 17.78
CA GLY A 429 -22.55 -1.19 19.08
C GLY A 429 -22.29 -2.65 19.45
N SER A 430 -21.57 -3.42 18.61
CA SER A 430 -21.18 -4.80 18.92
C SER A 430 -19.72 -4.88 19.36
N PRO A 431 -19.40 -5.57 20.47
CA PRO A 431 -18.02 -5.87 20.81
C PRO A 431 -17.39 -6.72 19.69
N VAL A 432 -16.16 -6.40 19.31
CA VAL A 432 -15.44 -7.13 18.26
C VAL A 432 -14.87 -8.42 18.82
N ASP A 433 -15.27 -9.53 18.24
CA ASP A 433 -14.71 -10.87 18.43
C ASP A 433 -14.70 -11.57 17.07
N LEU A 434 -13.54 -11.55 16.39
CA LEU A 434 -13.39 -12.13 15.06
C LEU A 434 -13.74 -13.63 15.00
N GLY A 435 -13.69 -14.32 16.13
CA GLY A 435 -14.10 -15.72 16.24
C GLY A 435 -15.59 -15.93 15.97
N ARG A 436 -16.42 -14.87 16.02
CA ARG A 436 -17.84 -14.92 15.65
C ARG A 436 -18.09 -15.05 14.15
N ILE A 437 -17.08 -14.78 13.32
CA ILE A 437 -17.21 -14.83 11.87
C ILE A 437 -17.13 -16.30 11.42
N THR A 438 -18.28 -16.85 11.04
CA THR A 438 -18.44 -18.28 10.68
C THR A 438 -18.66 -18.52 9.18
N VAL A 439 -18.84 -17.46 8.38
CA VAL A 439 -18.99 -17.58 6.92
C VAL A 439 -17.72 -18.19 6.29
N PRO A 440 -17.83 -18.92 5.17
CA PRO A 440 -16.66 -19.36 4.42
C PRO A 440 -15.77 -18.18 4.00
N THR A 441 -14.46 -18.34 4.17
CA THR A 441 -13.51 -17.29 3.80
C THR A 441 -12.40 -17.74 2.86
N TYR A 442 -11.94 -16.79 2.04
CA TYR A 442 -10.79 -16.94 1.15
C TYR A 442 -9.76 -15.87 1.51
N VAL A 443 -8.57 -16.26 1.94
CA VAL A 443 -7.55 -15.35 2.47
C VAL A 443 -6.33 -15.37 1.56
N VAL A 444 -5.92 -14.20 1.08
CA VAL A 444 -4.78 -14.06 0.18
C VAL A 444 -3.64 -13.33 0.87
N GLY A 445 -2.49 -14.01 0.98
CA GLY A 445 -1.22 -13.40 1.34
C GLY A 445 -0.32 -13.17 0.11
N ALA A 446 0.75 -12.40 0.30
CA ALA A 446 1.73 -12.14 -0.74
C ALA A 446 3.16 -12.32 -0.22
N LEU A 447 3.91 -13.22 -0.87
CA LEU A 447 5.18 -13.78 -0.38
C LEU A 447 6.24 -12.71 -0.10
N THR A 448 6.29 -11.68 -0.93
CA THR A 448 7.29 -10.58 -0.82
C THR A 448 6.64 -9.26 -0.39
N ASP A 449 5.44 -9.34 0.19
CA ASP A 449 4.75 -8.19 0.74
C ASP A 449 5.37 -7.76 2.07
N HIS A 450 5.78 -6.50 2.10
CA HIS A 450 6.40 -5.84 3.25
C HIS A 450 5.44 -4.87 3.94
N ILE A 451 4.25 -4.63 3.37
CA ILE A 451 3.20 -3.80 3.96
C ILE A 451 2.35 -4.69 4.87
N THR A 452 1.88 -5.81 4.31
CA THR A 452 1.11 -6.83 5.01
C THR A 452 1.83 -8.17 4.86
N PRO A 453 2.84 -8.46 5.71
CA PRO A 453 3.59 -9.70 5.64
C PRO A 453 2.67 -10.92 5.62
N TRP A 454 2.90 -11.84 4.70
CA TRP A 454 1.97 -12.95 4.46
C TRP A 454 1.75 -13.85 5.69
N LYS A 455 2.73 -13.94 6.59
CA LYS A 455 2.58 -14.64 7.88
C LYS A 455 1.53 -13.96 8.77
N GLY A 456 1.46 -12.64 8.74
CA GLY A 456 0.43 -11.87 9.44
C GLY A 456 -0.95 -12.06 8.79
N THR A 457 -1.02 -12.04 7.45
CA THR A 457 -2.29 -12.32 6.75
C THR A 457 -2.74 -13.78 6.92
N TYR A 458 -1.80 -14.72 7.03
CA TYR A 458 -2.08 -16.13 7.32
C TYR A 458 -2.76 -16.30 8.67
N ARG A 459 -2.38 -15.52 9.68
CA ARG A 459 -3.02 -15.61 11.02
C ARG A 459 -4.51 -15.28 11.01
N THR A 460 -5.02 -14.60 9.98
CA THR A 460 -6.47 -14.45 9.76
C THR A 460 -7.19 -15.81 9.77
N THR A 461 -6.57 -16.89 9.26
CA THR A 461 -7.17 -18.24 9.28
C THR A 461 -7.33 -18.83 10.67
N HIS A 462 -6.72 -18.24 11.70
CA HIS A 462 -6.84 -18.65 13.10
C HIS A 462 -7.72 -17.71 13.93
N LEU A 463 -8.05 -16.53 13.39
CA LEU A 463 -8.91 -15.55 14.04
C LEU A 463 -10.39 -15.77 13.71
N LEU A 464 -10.69 -16.41 12.58
CA LEU A 464 -12.04 -16.66 12.09
C LEU A 464 -12.42 -18.12 12.36
N SER A 465 -13.69 -18.38 12.69
CA SER A 465 -14.18 -19.73 12.99
C SER A 465 -14.76 -20.46 11.76
N GLY A 466 -15.04 -19.72 10.68
CA GLY A 466 -15.56 -20.28 9.44
C GLY A 466 -14.52 -21.10 8.65
N PRO A 467 -14.97 -21.96 7.71
CA PRO A 467 -14.06 -22.70 6.85
C PRO A 467 -13.24 -21.72 6.02
N THR A 468 -11.92 -21.82 6.10
CA THR A 468 -11.00 -20.85 5.52
C THR A 468 -10.05 -21.53 4.54
N GLU A 469 -9.96 -20.96 3.35
CA GLU A 469 -8.98 -21.31 2.35
C GLU A 469 -7.90 -20.22 2.27
N PHE A 470 -6.63 -20.61 2.41
CA PHE A 470 -5.50 -19.70 2.30
C PHE A 470 -4.77 -19.86 0.97
N VAL A 471 -4.44 -18.74 0.34
CA VAL A 471 -3.69 -18.69 -0.91
C VAL A 471 -2.54 -17.70 -0.80
N LEU A 472 -1.36 -18.10 -1.27
CA LEU A 472 -0.16 -17.27 -1.22
C LEU A 472 0.27 -16.89 -2.62
N SER A 473 0.31 -15.60 -2.94
CA SER A 473 0.84 -15.07 -4.21
C SER A 473 2.35 -14.86 -4.15
N SER A 474 3.06 -15.04 -5.27
CA SER A 474 4.53 -14.92 -5.36
C SER A 474 5.09 -13.50 -5.26
N SER A 475 4.26 -12.47 -5.44
CA SER A 475 4.75 -11.10 -5.66
C SER A 475 4.64 -10.19 -4.42
N GLY A 476 4.90 -8.90 -4.61
CA GLY A 476 4.74 -7.85 -3.58
C GLY A 476 3.30 -7.36 -3.48
N HIS A 477 3.03 -6.42 -2.56
CA HIS A 477 1.67 -5.96 -2.21
C HIS A 477 0.77 -5.69 -3.43
N ILE A 478 1.08 -4.66 -4.22
CA ILE A 478 0.24 -4.27 -5.37
C ILE A 478 0.38 -5.26 -6.53
N GLN A 479 1.56 -5.86 -6.75
CA GLN A 479 1.73 -6.84 -7.83
C GLN A 479 0.96 -8.14 -7.58
N SER A 480 0.74 -8.49 -6.32
CA SER A 480 -0.11 -9.63 -5.94
C SER A 480 -1.59 -9.31 -6.14
N LEU A 481 -1.99 -8.07 -5.88
CA LEU A 481 -3.35 -7.58 -6.05
C LEU A 481 -3.72 -7.41 -7.51
N VAL A 482 -2.84 -6.80 -8.31
CA VAL A 482 -3.00 -6.53 -9.76
C VAL A 482 -2.26 -7.61 -10.55
N ASN A 483 -2.82 -8.81 -10.53
CA ASN A 483 -2.27 -9.96 -11.24
C ASN A 483 -3.32 -10.53 -12.21
N PRO A 484 -3.43 -10.01 -13.44
CA PRO A 484 -4.40 -10.53 -14.40
C PRO A 484 -4.13 -11.99 -14.78
N PRO A 485 -5.16 -12.74 -15.20
CA PRO A 485 -5.03 -14.13 -15.65
C PRO A 485 -4.00 -14.28 -16.78
N GLY A 486 -3.41 -15.47 -16.88
CA GLY A 486 -2.45 -15.78 -17.94
C GLY A 486 -1.07 -15.13 -17.80
N ASN A 487 -0.72 -14.57 -16.63
CA ASN A 487 0.61 -14.01 -16.38
C ASN A 487 1.65 -15.12 -16.09
N PRO A 488 2.56 -15.46 -17.03
CA PRO A 488 3.44 -16.62 -16.88
C PRO A 488 4.59 -16.37 -15.89
N ARG A 489 4.80 -15.12 -15.47
CA ARG A 489 5.85 -14.75 -14.50
C ARG A 489 5.39 -14.85 -13.06
N MET A 490 4.10 -15.07 -12.84
CA MET A 490 3.53 -15.17 -11.51
C MET A 490 3.26 -16.63 -11.15
N SER A 491 3.26 -16.87 -9.86
CA SER A 491 2.86 -18.12 -9.26
C SER A 491 2.05 -17.84 -8.01
N TYR A 492 1.21 -18.79 -7.64
CA TYR A 492 0.51 -18.81 -6.37
C TYR A 492 0.56 -20.21 -5.79
N TRP A 493 0.23 -20.34 -4.51
CA TRP A 493 0.20 -21.62 -3.84
C TRP A 493 -1.09 -21.80 -3.07
N THR A 494 -1.60 -23.02 -3.11
CA THR A 494 -2.87 -23.44 -2.49
C THR A 494 -2.71 -24.84 -1.89
N GLY A 495 -3.77 -25.32 -1.26
CA GLY A 495 -3.85 -26.68 -0.72
C GLY A 495 -3.54 -26.77 0.77
N GLY A 496 -4.07 -27.84 1.38
CA GLY A 496 -3.98 -28.11 2.82
C GLY A 496 -4.91 -27.23 3.67
N THR A 497 -5.37 -27.77 4.80
CA THR A 497 -6.03 -26.97 5.84
C THR A 497 -4.99 -26.10 6.53
N PRO A 498 -5.22 -24.79 6.73
CA PRO A 498 -4.29 -23.94 7.46
C PRO A 498 -3.97 -24.49 8.85
N GLY A 499 -2.73 -24.95 9.05
CA GLY A 499 -2.18 -25.39 10.34
C GLY A 499 -1.57 -24.22 11.11
N PRO A 500 -1.06 -24.44 12.34
CA PRO A 500 -0.57 -23.36 13.21
C PRO A 500 0.72 -22.68 12.71
N ASP A 501 1.54 -23.39 11.91
CA ASP A 501 2.78 -22.84 11.34
C ASP A 501 2.59 -22.48 9.87
N PRO A 502 2.64 -21.18 9.50
CA PRO A 502 2.57 -20.76 8.11
C PRO A 502 3.68 -21.35 7.23
N GLU A 503 4.89 -21.58 7.77
CA GLU A 503 6.01 -22.12 7.00
C GLU A 503 5.83 -23.62 6.72
N GLU A 504 5.21 -24.35 7.65
CA GLU A 504 4.84 -25.75 7.42
C GLU A 504 3.77 -25.86 6.34
N TRP A 505 2.72 -25.03 6.42
CA TRP A 505 1.70 -24.93 5.36
C TRP A 505 2.35 -24.63 4.02
N ARG A 506 3.28 -23.66 4.00
CA ARG A 506 4.01 -23.25 2.81
C ARG A 506 4.81 -24.39 2.18
N ALA A 507 5.46 -25.21 2.99
CA ALA A 507 6.26 -26.34 2.53
C ALA A 507 5.40 -27.46 1.90
N GLN A 508 4.14 -27.58 2.32
CA GLN A 508 3.19 -28.60 1.85
C GLN A 508 2.29 -28.09 0.71
N ALA A 509 2.13 -26.78 0.56
CA ALA A 509 1.27 -26.16 -0.44
C ALA A 509 1.75 -26.44 -1.89
N GLU A 510 0.79 -26.69 -2.77
CA GLU A 510 1.03 -26.90 -4.18
C GLU A 510 1.34 -25.57 -4.88
N ARG A 511 2.33 -25.57 -5.78
CA ARG A 511 2.68 -24.39 -6.58
C ARG A 511 1.97 -24.41 -7.91
N HIS A 512 1.20 -23.37 -8.19
CA HIS A 512 0.55 -23.12 -9.47
C HIS A 512 1.22 -21.96 -10.21
N THR A 513 1.30 -22.04 -11.54
CA THR A 513 1.77 -20.94 -12.40
C THR A 513 0.56 -20.15 -12.88
N GLY A 514 0.64 -18.81 -12.89
CA GLY A 514 -0.46 -17.95 -13.31
C GLY A 514 -0.97 -17.05 -12.18
N SER A 515 -2.25 -16.69 -12.26
CA SER A 515 -2.87 -15.79 -11.28
C SER A 515 -3.76 -16.54 -10.29
N TRP A 516 -3.68 -16.13 -9.02
CA TRP A 516 -4.63 -16.60 -8.01
C TRP A 516 -6.06 -16.12 -8.30
N TRP A 517 -6.26 -15.11 -9.15
CA TRP A 517 -7.60 -14.67 -9.55
C TRP A 517 -8.42 -15.79 -10.19
N GLU A 518 -7.77 -16.65 -10.99
CA GLU A 518 -8.43 -17.78 -11.66
C GLU A 518 -8.96 -18.77 -10.60
N HIS A 519 -8.13 -19.10 -9.62
CA HIS A 519 -8.51 -19.93 -8.49
C HIS A 519 -9.59 -19.29 -7.59
N TRP A 520 -9.47 -17.99 -7.33
CA TRP A 520 -10.47 -17.24 -6.55
C TRP A 520 -11.82 -17.17 -7.27
N ALA A 521 -11.82 -16.98 -8.59
CA ALA A 521 -13.03 -16.96 -9.40
C ALA A 521 -13.80 -18.28 -9.28
N GLU A 522 -13.11 -19.42 -9.38
CA GLU A 522 -13.73 -20.74 -9.16
C GLU A 522 -14.37 -20.84 -7.77
N TRP A 523 -13.64 -20.42 -6.73
CA TRP A 523 -14.12 -20.41 -5.34
C TRP A 523 -15.34 -19.50 -5.14
N ALA A 524 -15.33 -18.32 -5.75
CA ALA A 524 -16.38 -17.31 -5.65
C ALA A 524 -17.63 -17.74 -6.43
N VAL A 525 -17.47 -18.23 -7.65
CA VAL A 525 -18.57 -18.73 -8.51
C VAL A 525 -19.31 -19.88 -7.82
N ALA A 526 -18.58 -20.83 -7.23
CA ALA A 526 -19.17 -21.96 -6.48
C ALA A 526 -20.06 -21.51 -5.30
N ARG A 527 -19.88 -20.28 -4.82
CA ARG A 527 -20.64 -19.68 -3.70
C ARG A 527 -21.62 -18.61 -4.16
N SER A 528 -21.80 -18.41 -5.46
CA SER A 528 -22.63 -17.34 -6.00
C SER A 528 -24.02 -17.80 -6.48
N GLY A 529 -24.38 -19.05 -6.19
CA GLY A 529 -25.70 -19.61 -6.52
C GLY A 529 -25.86 -19.95 -8.01
N ASP A 530 -27.12 -20.13 -8.40
CA ASP A 530 -27.47 -20.50 -9.78
C ASP A 530 -27.27 -19.35 -10.76
N GLU A 531 -27.22 -19.67 -12.05
CA GLU A 531 -27.17 -18.67 -13.11
C GLU A 531 -28.56 -18.15 -13.45
N VAL A 532 -28.71 -16.83 -13.48
CA VAL A 532 -29.91 -16.10 -13.91
C VAL A 532 -29.61 -15.27 -15.16
N PRO A 533 -30.61 -14.88 -15.97
CA PRO A 533 -30.39 -13.94 -17.06
C PRO A 533 -29.73 -12.66 -16.56
N ALA A 534 -28.76 -12.13 -17.30
CA ALA A 534 -28.12 -10.87 -16.96
C ALA A 534 -29.16 -9.72 -16.94
N PRO A 535 -29.08 -8.79 -15.98
CA PRO A 535 -29.98 -7.64 -15.95
C PRO A 535 -29.78 -6.77 -17.21
N GLN A 536 -30.89 -6.37 -17.84
CA GLN A 536 -30.85 -5.52 -19.03
C GLN A 536 -30.55 -4.05 -18.71
N GLU A 537 -30.87 -3.63 -17.49
CA GLU A 537 -30.63 -2.28 -16.98
C GLU A 537 -29.86 -2.35 -15.65
N LEU A 538 -29.09 -1.32 -15.35
CA LEU A 538 -28.40 -1.20 -14.06
C LEU A 538 -29.30 -0.49 -13.05
N GLY A 539 -29.12 -0.86 -11.77
CA GLY A 539 -29.92 -0.37 -10.66
C GLY A 539 -31.25 -1.10 -10.53
N SER A 540 -32.18 -0.46 -9.82
CA SER A 540 -33.57 -0.88 -9.67
C SER A 540 -34.48 0.35 -9.58
N GLU A 541 -35.79 0.17 -9.46
CA GLU A 541 -36.73 1.29 -9.29
C GLU A 541 -36.39 2.15 -8.05
N ASP A 542 -36.00 1.51 -6.94
CA ASP A 542 -35.60 2.19 -5.70
C ASP A 542 -34.16 2.76 -5.76
N HIS A 543 -33.32 2.24 -6.66
CA HIS A 543 -31.91 2.60 -6.81
C HIS A 543 -31.56 2.78 -8.29
N PRO A 544 -32.10 3.81 -8.96
CA PRO A 544 -31.92 3.99 -10.39
C PRO A 544 -30.45 4.29 -10.71
N ALA A 545 -29.98 3.82 -11.87
CA ALA A 545 -28.67 4.18 -12.38
C ALA A 545 -28.53 5.71 -12.52
N GLN A 546 -27.44 6.25 -11.99
CA GLN A 546 -27.08 7.66 -12.03
C GLN A 546 -25.98 7.88 -13.08
N GLU A 547 -24.88 8.56 -12.72
CA GLU A 547 -23.75 8.76 -13.62
C GLU A 547 -23.01 7.43 -13.89
N ALA A 548 -22.38 7.35 -15.07
CA ALA A 548 -21.56 6.21 -15.43
C ALA A 548 -20.38 6.03 -14.47
N ALA A 549 -19.93 4.78 -14.30
CA ALA A 549 -18.65 4.48 -13.67
C ALA A 549 -17.52 5.28 -14.35
N PRO A 550 -16.53 5.78 -13.60
CA PRO A 550 -16.18 5.40 -12.22
C PRO A 550 -16.80 6.29 -11.12
N GLY A 551 -17.82 7.10 -11.44
CA GLY A 551 -18.50 7.98 -10.48
C GLY A 551 -17.81 9.33 -10.26
N LEU A 552 -18.28 10.11 -9.29
CA LEU A 552 -17.79 11.46 -9.01
C LEU A 552 -16.77 11.48 -7.86
N TYR A 553 -16.92 10.64 -6.84
CA TYR A 553 -16.06 10.66 -5.65
C TYR A 553 -14.63 10.26 -5.95
N VAL A 554 -14.44 9.40 -6.95
CA VAL A 554 -13.11 9.04 -7.46
C VAL A 554 -12.40 10.20 -8.15
N LEU A 555 -13.10 11.30 -8.47
CA LEU A 555 -12.54 12.49 -9.10
C LEU A 555 -12.24 13.60 -8.08
N ASP A 556 -12.61 13.43 -6.81
CA ASP A 556 -12.36 14.41 -5.75
C ASP A 556 -10.86 14.66 -5.58
N ARG A 557 -10.36 15.82 -6.02
CA ARG A 557 -8.94 16.17 -5.90
C ARG A 557 -8.60 16.56 -4.47
N VAL A 558 -7.43 16.11 -4.01
CA VAL A 558 -6.80 16.67 -2.80
C VAL A 558 -6.40 18.12 -3.14
N PRO A 559 -6.87 19.15 -2.43
CA PRO A 559 -6.33 20.49 -2.59
C PRO A 559 -4.82 20.44 -2.31
N ALA A 560 -4.02 21.00 -3.23
CA ALA A 560 -2.55 21.01 -3.15
C ALA A 560 -2.04 21.53 -1.79
#